data_AF-A0A382UL70-F1
#
_entry.id   AF-A0A382UL70-F1
#
_cell.length_a   1.000
_cell.length_b   1.000
_cell.length_c   1.000
_cell.angle_alpha   90.00
_cell.angle_beta   90.00
_cell.angle_gamma   90.00
#
_symmetry.space_group_name_H-M   'P 1'
#
loop_
_entity.id
_entity.type
_entity.pdbx_description
1 polymer ?
#
loop_
_entity_poly.entity_id
_entity_poly.type
_entity_poly.pdbx_seq_one_letter_code
_entity_poly.pdbx_strand_id
1 'polypeptide(L)' 'MSKTSFRGCVGFMALVTSASVLVVRAQQPVVEHSPTAEQIEFFEGRVRPVLAEKCFQCHSSRTSTP' A
#
# COMPACT_ATOMS: atom_id res chain seq x y z
N MET A 1 31.10 -1.62 40.11
CA MET A 1 30.02 -1.59 39.09
C MET A 1 30.20 -2.74 38.09
N SER A 2 29.08 -3.33 37.70
CA SER A 2 28.94 -4.70 37.23
C SER A 2 29.21 -4.88 35.72
N LYS A 3 30.31 -5.53 35.34
CA LYS A 3 30.67 -5.86 33.93
C LYS A 3 29.59 -6.70 33.22
N THR A 4 28.77 -7.44 33.97
CA THR A 4 27.63 -8.21 33.44
C THR A 4 26.44 -7.33 33.06
N SER A 5 26.27 -6.18 33.73
CA SER A 5 25.22 -5.21 33.41
C SER A 5 25.49 -4.47 32.08
N PHE A 6 26.77 -4.21 31.79
CA PHE A 6 27.19 -3.58 30.52
C PHE A 6 26.95 -4.48 29.31
N ARG A 7 27.23 -5.79 29.44
CA ARG A 7 27.04 -6.77 28.35
C ARG A 7 25.55 -6.98 28.03
N GLY A 8 24.67 -6.92 29.03
CA GLY A 8 23.22 -6.99 28.84
C GLY A 8 22.65 -5.77 28.10
N CYS A 9 23.14 -4.57 28.41
CA CYS A 9 22.69 -3.33 27.75
C CYS A 9 23.05 -3.31 26.25
N VAL A 10 24.28 -3.70 25.90
CA VAL A 10 24.72 -3.72 24.49
C VAL A 10 23.94 -4.76 23.68
N GLY A 11 23.69 -5.95 24.24
CA GLY A 11 22.88 -6.99 23.59
C GLY A 11 21.43 -6.56 23.37
N PHE A 12 20.83 -5.90 24.35
CA PHE A 12 19.46 -5.37 24.24
C PHE A 12 19.38 -4.24 23.19
N MET A 13 20.35 -3.32 23.20
CA MET A 13 20.37 -2.21 22.26
C MET A 13 20.54 -2.67 20.81
N ALA A 14 21.37 -3.69 20.56
CA ALA A 14 21.54 -4.30 19.23
C ALA A 14 20.27 -5.02 18.73
N LEU A 15 19.50 -5.63 19.64
CA LEU A 15 18.26 -6.31 19.30
C LEU A 15 17.15 -5.30 18.98
N VAL A 16 17.08 -4.20 19.71
CA VAL A 16 16.14 -3.08 19.47
C VAL A 16 16.43 -2.37 18.15
N THR A 17 17.70 -2.14 17.79
CA THR A 17 18.05 -1.53 16.51
C THR A 17 17.75 -2.46 15.33
N SER A 18 18.00 -3.76 15.45
CA SER A 18 17.67 -4.76 14.42
C SER A 18 16.15 -4.86 14.17
N ALA A 19 15.34 -4.87 15.24
CA ALA A 19 13.88 -4.86 15.13
C ALA A 19 13.34 -3.58 14.45
N SER A 20 14.02 -2.44 14.66
CA SER A 20 13.62 -1.15 14.07
C SER A 20 13.83 -1.08 12.55
N VAL A 21 14.80 -1.82 11.99
CA VAL A 21 15.05 -1.88 10.54
C VAL A 21 13.91 -2.58 9.80
N LEU A 22 13.23 -3.54 10.43
CA LEU A 22 12.09 -4.25 9.81
C LEU A 22 10.85 -3.36 9.67
N VAL A 23 10.62 -2.44 10.62
CA VAL A 23 9.45 -1.54 10.61
C VAL A 23 9.51 -0.52 9.46
N VAL A 24 10.70 -0.03 9.11
CA VAL A 24 10.88 1.00 8.07
C VAL A 24 10.58 0.49 6.65
N ARG A 25 10.68 -0.82 6.37
CA ARG A 25 10.45 -1.36 5.02
C ARG A 25 8.97 -1.44 4.60
N ALA A 26 8.04 -1.43 5.56
CA ALA A 26 6.60 -1.51 5.26
C ALA A 26 6.03 -0.18 4.72
N GLN A 27 6.70 0.94 4.98
CA GLN A 27 6.34 2.27 4.48
C GLN A 27 7.12 2.58 3.19
N GLN A 28 6.93 1.78 2.14
CA GLN A 28 7.34 2.26 0.82
C GLN A 28 6.44 3.45 0.45
N PRO A 29 7.00 4.58 0.01
CA PRO A 29 6.18 5.68 -0.48
C PRO A 29 5.40 5.16 -1.69
N VAL A 30 4.08 5.08 -1.56
CA VAL A 30 3.19 4.88 -2.70
C VAL A 30 3.35 6.14 -3.54
N VAL A 31 4.12 6.04 -4.61
CA VAL A 31 4.16 7.10 -5.62
C VAL A 31 2.79 7.08 -6.27
N GLU A 32 1.91 7.97 -5.82
CA GLU A 32 0.62 8.25 -6.45
C GLU A 32 0.87 8.74 -7.88
N HIS A 33 0.92 7.79 -8.82
CA HIS A 33 0.94 8.09 -10.24
C HIS A 33 -0.47 8.50 -10.65
N SER A 34 -0.70 9.80 -10.67
CA SER A 34 -1.90 10.34 -11.29
C SER A 34 -1.92 9.92 -12.78
N PRO A 35 -3.06 9.45 -13.30
CA PRO A 35 -3.15 9.05 -14.69
C PRO A 35 -2.88 10.25 -15.61
N THR A 36 -2.19 10.01 -16.73
CA THR A 36 -1.97 11.04 -17.75
C THR A 36 -3.27 11.35 -18.48
N ALA A 37 -3.32 12.48 -19.19
CA ALA A 37 -4.49 12.86 -19.98
C ALA A 37 -4.87 11.78 -21.00
N GLU A 38 -3.87 11.19 -21.67
CA GLU A 38 -4.08 10.15 -22.68
C GLU A 38 -4.66 8.87 -22.06
N GLN A 39 -4.26 8.53 -20.82
CA GLN A 39 -4.81 7.39 -20.10
C GLN A 39 -6.27 7.61 -19.71
N ILE A 40 -6.63 8.84 -19.31
CA ILE A 40 -8.02 9.21 -19.00
C ILE A 40 -8.87 9.15 -20.26
N GLU A 41 -8.41 9.74 -21.37
CA GLU A 41 -9.12 9.73 -22.64
C GLU A 41 -9.36 8.30 -23.15
N PHE A 42 -8.35 7.43 -23.07
CA PHE A 42 -8.49 6.02 -23.42
C PHE A 42 -9.52 5.32 -22.52
N PHE A 43 -9.43 5.51 -21.21
CA PHE A 43 -10.35 4.88 -20.26
C PHE A 43 -11.80 5.31 -20.53
N GLU A 44 -12.05 6.61 -20.62
CA GLU A 44 -13.38 7.16 -20.84
C GLU A 44 -13.93 6.78 -22.23
N GLY A 45 -13.10 6.82 -23.28
CA GLY A 45 -13.54 6.54 -24.64
C GLY A 45 -13.67 5.05 -24.98
N ARG A 46 -12.89 4.17 -24.34
CA ARG A 46 -12.79 2.74 -24.73
C ARG A 46 -13.21 1.77 -23.65
N VAL A 47 -12.83 2.02 -22.40
CA VAL A 47 -13.05 1.05 -21.31
C VAL A 47 -14.40 1.28 -20.64
N ARG A 48 -14.69 2.52 -20.26
CA ARG A 48 -15.90 2.87 -19.52
C ARG A 48 -17.21 2.49 -20.25
N PRO A 49 -17.35 2.64 -21.58
CA PRO A 49 -18.56 2.22 -22.28
C PRO A 49 -18.84 0.71 -22.16
N VAL A 50 -17.79 -0.12 -22.23
CA VAL A 50 -17.92 -1.57 -22.07
C VAL A 50 -18.41 -1.92 -20.66
N LEU A 51 -17.84 -1.29 -19.64
CA LEU A 51 -18.25 -1.52 -18.25
C LEU A 51 -19.68 -1.04 -17.99
N ALA A 52 -20.06 0.11 -18.57
CA ALA A 52 -21.42 0.63 -18.47
C ALA A 52 -22.43 -0.33 -19.13
N GLU A 53 -22.11 -0.88 -20.30
CA GLU A 53 -23.02 -1.75 -21.03
C GLU A 53 -23.10 -3.16 -20.42
N LYS A 54 -21.96 -3.74 -20.05
CA LYS A 54 -21.85 -5.17 -19.71
C LYS A 54 -21.84 -5.46 -18.21
N CYS A 55 -21.45 -4.51 -17.38
CA CYS A 55 -21.23 -4.77 -15.95
C CYS A 55 -22.17 -3.96 -15.05
N PHE A 56 -22.44 -2.70 -15.39
CA PHE A 56 -23.18 -1.78 -14.52
C PHE A 56 -24.60 -2.24 -14.17
N GLN A 57 -25.25 -3.01 -15.05
CA GLN A 57 -26.62 -3.49 -14.83
C GLN A 57 -26.75 -4.36 -13.57
N CYS A 58 -25.73 -5.16 -13.26
CA CYS A 58 -25.70 -6.04 -12.08
C CYS A 58 -24.73 -5.54 -11.00
N HIS A 59 -23.72 -4.74 -11.37
CA HIS A 59 -22.72 -4.17 -10.47
C HIS A 59 -22.84 -2.65 -10.41
N SER A 60 -23.95 -2.15 -9.85
CA SER A 60 -24.13 -0.74 -9.53
C SER A 60 -24.22 -0.52 -8.02
N SER A 61 -24.10 0.72 -7.55
CA SER A 61 -24.33 1.04 -6.14
C SER A 61 -25.80 0.86 -5.70
N ARG A 62 -26.72 0.79 -6.66
CA ARG A 62 -28.17 0.59 -6.41
C ARG A 62 -28.55 -0.87 -6.28
N THR A 63 -27.66 -1.76 -6.68
CA THR A 63 -27.75 -3.19 -6.49
C THR A 63 -26.79 -3.51 -5.36
N SER A 64 -27.28 -3.97 -4.20
CA SER A 64 -26.39 -4.45 -3.14
C SER A 64 -25.43 -5.48 -3.73
N THR A 65 -24.12 -5.23 -3.65
CA THR A 65 -23.03 -5.93 -4.34
C THR A 65 -23.12 -7.46 -4.19
N PRO A 66 -22.60 -8.22 -5.17
CA PRO A 66 -23.19 -9.40 -5.83
C PRO A 66 -23.75 -10.51 -4.94
#